data_AF-A0A8T7E3P6-F1
#
_entry.id   AF-A0A8T7E3P6-F1
#
_cell.length_a   1.000
_cell.length_b   1.000
_cell.length_c   1.000
_cell.angle_alpha   90.00
_cell.angle_beta   90.00
_cell.angle_gamma   90.00
#
_symmetry.space_group_name_H-M   'P 1'
#
loop_
_entity.id
_entity.type
_entity.pdbx_description
1 polymer ?
#
loop_
_entity_poly.entity_id
_entity_poly.type
_entity_poly.pdbx_seq_one_letter_code
_entity_poly.pdbx_strand_id
1 'polypeptide(L)'
;MSSRTARIERNTKETQISVAVDLDGSGVCDVDIGLPFLEHMLDQVARHGLVDLTIKASGDLEIDAHHTVEDVGITLGQALASAVGDKKGISRYGHAYVPLDEALS
;
A
#
# COMPACT_ATOMS: atom_id res chain seq x y z
N MET A 1 -19.37 9.95 -9.81
CA MET A 1 -19.06 8.69 -9.10
C MET A 1 -18.46 9.07 -7.76
N SER A 2 -18.76 8.34 -6.69
CA SER A 2 -18.06 8.54 -5.40
C SER A 2 -16.59 8.16 -5.58
N SER A 3 -15.66 8.89 -4.95
CA SER A 3 -14.22 8.57 -4.99
C SER A 3 -13.96 7.19 -4.38
N ARG A 4 -13.09 6.38 -5.01
CA ARG A 4 -12.68 5.06 -4.49
C ARG A 4 -11.49 5.20 -3.55
N THR A 5 -11.78 5.78 -2.40
CA THR A 5 -10.80 6.15 -1.38
C THR A 5 -11.07 5.42 -0.08
N ALA A 6 -10.01 5.11 0.68
CA ALA A 6 -10.14 4.61 2.04
C ALA A 6 -8.99 5.08 2.93
N ARG A 7 -9.27 5.22 4.23
CA ARG A 7 -8.27 5.43 5.27
C ARG A 7 -8.48 4.39 6.37
N ILE A 8 -7.44 3.66 6.71
CA ILE A 8 -7.46 2.63 7.75
C ILE A 8 -6.35 2.91 8.75
N GLU A 9 -6.65 2.75 10.03
CA GLU A 9 -5.69 2.81 11.12
C GLU A 9 -5.68 1.46 11.85
N ARG A 10 -4.48 0.95 12.11
CA ARG A 10 -4.24 -0.31 12.80
C ARG A 10 -3.16 -0.09 13.84
N ASN A 11 -3.50 -0.34 15.11
CA ASN A 11 -2.60 -0.19 16.23
C ASN A 11 -2.55 -1.50 17.01
N THR A 12 -1.36 -2.06 17.12
CA THR A 12 -1.04 -3.24 17.93
C THR A 12 -0.13 -2.83 19.08
N LYS A 13 0.49 -3.79 19.77
CA LYS A 13 1.54 -3.46 20.75
C LYS A 13 2.87 -3.20 20.05
N GLU A 14 3.04 -3.84 18.90
CA GLU A 14 4.25 -3.89 18.09
C GLU A 14 4.31 -2.69 17.13
N THR A 15 3.17 -2.27 16.57
CA THR A 15 3.11 -1.26 15.49
C THR A 15 1.91 -0.31 15.59
N GLN A 16 2.07 0.87 15.00
CA GLN A 16 1.06 1.92 14.87
C GLN A 16 1.08 2.44 13.45
N ILE A 17 0.01 2.15 12.71
CA ILE A 17 -0.02 2.30 11.25
C ILE A 17 -1.27 3.05 10.81
N SER A 18 -1.08 4.00 9.91
CA SER A 18 -2.14 4.67 9.16
C SER A 18 -1.87 4.56 7.67
N VAL A 19 -2.86 4.08 6.92
CA VAL A 19 -2.82 3.99 5.46
C VAL A 19 -4.00 4.74 4.87
N ALA A 20 -3.76 5.58 3.88
CA ALA A 20 -4.76 6.14 2.99
C ALA A 20 -4.47 5.75 1.53
N VAL A 21 -5.52 5.42 0.79
CA VAL A 21 -5.47 5.00 -0.61
C VAL A 21 -6.50 5.78 -1.43
N ASP A 22 -6.11 6.23 -2.63
CA ASP A 22 -7.02 6.60 -3.71
C ASP A 22 -6.76 5.74 -4.95
N LEU A 23 -7.73 4.88 -5.31
CA LEU A 23 -7.63 3.99 -6.47
C LEU A 23 -7.82 4.71 -7.82
N ASP A 24 -8.27 5.96 -7.80
CA ASP A 24 -8.48 6.83 -8.95
C ASP A 24 -7.43 7.96 -8.98
N GLY A 25 -6.25 7.72 -8.39
CA GLY A 25 -5.18 8.68 -8.21
C GLY A 25 -4.32 8.95 -9.46
N SER A 26 -3.14 9.52 -9.20
CA SER A 26 -2.14 9.90 -10.22
C SER A 26 -0.76 9.29 -9.97
N GLY A 27 -0.62 8.47 -8.92
CA GLY A 27 0.62 7.81 -8.53
C GLY A 27 1.44 8.61 -7.51
N VAL A 28 0.80 9.48 -6.72
CA VAL A 28 1.43 10.20 -5.61
C VAL A 28 1.73 9.23 -4.47
N CYS A 29 2.94 9.25 -3.94
CA CYS A 29 3.36 8.39 -2.83
C CYS A 29 3.98 9.25 -1.71
N ASP A 30 3.37 9.23 -0.52
CA ASP A 30 3.91 9.81 0.73
C ASP A 30 3.99 8.72 1.79
N VAL A 31 5.17 8.14 1.94
CA VAL A 31 5.40 6.97 2.79
C VAL A 31 6.53 7.27 3.77
N ASP A 32 6.30 6.90 5.02
CA ASP A 32 7.22 7.08 6.14
C ASP A 32 6.98 5.92 7.12
N ILE A 33 7.77 4.86 6.91
CA ILE A 33 7.69 3.57 7.60
C ILE A 33 9.00 3.32 8.38
N GLY A 34 10.08 4.00 8.03
CA GLY A 34 11.42 3.77 8.60
C GLY A 34 12.14 2.58 7.98
N LEU A 35 11.61 2.02 6.87
CA LEU A 35 12.18 0.90 6.13
C LEU A 35 12.41 1.30 4.66
N PRO A 36 13.53 1.96 4.32
CA PRO A 36 13.72 2.63 3.03
C PRO A 36 13.49 1.75 1.80
N PHE A 37 13.83 0.45 1.87
CA PHE A 37 13.61 -0.45 0.74
C PHE A 37 12.12 -0.77 0.54
N LEU A 38 11.34 -0.95 1.61
CA LEU A 38 9.89 -1.15 1.51
C LEU A 38 9.21 0.11 0.97
N GLU A 39 9.64 1.29 1.42
CA GLU A 39 9.15 2.57 0.90
C GLU A 39 9.40 2.70 -0.60
N HIS A 40 10.60 2.32 -1.06
CA HIS A 40 10.93 2.27 -2.48
C HIS A 40 10.02 1.32 -3.27
N MET A 41 9.72 0.12 -2.73
CA MET A 41 8.81 -0.83 -3.37
C MET A 41 7.37 -0.27 -3.47
N LEU A 42 6.90 0.42 -2.44
CA LEU A 42 5.57 1.03 -2.42
C LEU A 42 5.46 2.23 -3.38
N ASP A 43 6.53 3.00 -3.59
CA ASP A 43 6.57 4.03 -4.64
C ASP A 43 6.35 3.42 -6.03
N GLN A 44 6.95 2.26 -6.33
CA GLN A 44 6.73 1.59 -7.61
C GLN A 44 5.26 1.17 -7.78
N VAL A 45 4.63 0.65 -6.72
CA VAL A 45 3.20 0.28 -6.74
C VAL A 45 2.32 1.50 -7.01
N ALA A 46 2.54 2.61 -6.31
CA ALA A 46 1.79 3.85 -6.52
C ALA A 46 1.98 4.38 -7.95
N ARG A 47 3.23 4.56 -8.37
CA ARG A 47 3.62 5.14 -9.66
C ARG A 47 3.09 4.36 -10.85
N HIS A 48 3.28 3.03 -10.86
CA HIS A 48 2.88 2.19 -11.99
C HIS A 48 1.41 1.76 -11.91
N GLY A 49 0.80 1.77 -10.72
CA GLY A 49 -0.62 1.51 -10.53
C GLY A 49 -1.53 2.73 -10.74
N LEU A 50 -0.97 3.95 -10.80
CA LEU A 50 -1.70 5.22 -10.74
C LEU A 50 -2.62 5.31 -9.51
N VAL A 51 -2.12 4.81 -8.39
CA VAL A 51 -2.81 4.82 -7.09
C VAL A 51 -2.09 5.82 -6.20
N ASP A 52 -2.83 6.70 -5.54
CA ASP A 52 -2.23 7.58 -4.55
C ASP A 52 -2.16 6.86 -3.20
N LEU A 53 -0.98 6.85 -2.58
CA LEU A 53 -0.70 6.18 -1.32
C LEU A 53 -0.15 7.16 -0.29
N THR A 54 -0.74 7.18 0.90
CA THR A 54 -0.13 7.80 2.08
C THR A 54 -0.02 6.77 3.19
N ILE A 55 1.20 6.49 3.67
CA ILE A 55 1.43 5.50 4.72
C ILE A 55 2.35 6.08 5.79
N LYS A 56 1.88 6.09 7.04
CA LYS A 56 2.69 6.37 8.22
C LYS A 56 2.73 5.12 9.08
N ALA A 57 3.93 4.65 9.42
CA ALA A 57 4.10 3.51 10.31
C ALA A 57 5.23 3.77 11.32
N SER A 58 4.98 3.38 12.56
CA SER A 58 5.98 3.24 13.61
C SER A 58 5.88 1.82 14.13
N GLY A 59 7.01 1.16 14.34
CA GLY A 59 7.04 -0.20 14.88
C GLY A 59 8.33 -0.51 15.60
N ASP A 60 8.39 -1.72 16.15
CA ASP A 60 9.48 -2.28 16.96
C ASP A 60 10.71 -2.71 16.12
N LEU A 61 11.21 -1.81 15.27
CA LEU A 61 12.33 -2.07 14.35
C LEU A 61 13.64 -2.47 15.04
N GLU A 62 13.78 -2.20 16.34
CA GLU A 62 14.89 -2.69 17.16
C GLU A 62 14.87 -4.21 17.41
N ILE A 63 13.71 -4.85 17.27
CA ILE A 63 13.57 -6.31 17.32
C ILE A 63 13.91 -6.87 15.94
N ASP A 64 13.07 -6.57 14.95
CA ASP A 64 13.31 -6.77 13.52
C ASP A 64 12.29 -5.97 12.68
N ALA A 65 12.32 -6.12 11.36
CA ALA A 65 11.38 -5.47 10.45
C ALA A 65 10.05 -6.23 10.27
N HIS A 66 9.90 -7.44 10.81
CA HIS A 66 8.83 -8.37 10.47
C HIS A 66 7.46 -7.78 10.77
N HIS A 67 7.22 -7.36 12.01
CA HIS A 67 5.92 -6.84 12.42
C HIS A 67 5.55 -5.59 11.63
N THR A 68 6.52 -4.69 11.41
CA THR A 68 6.29 -3.45 10.64
C THR A 68 5.92 -3.78 9.19
N VAL A 69 6.65 -4.67 8.51
CA VAL A 69 6.35 -5.08 7.13
C VAL A 69 4.98 -5.78 7.05
N GLU A 70 4.70 -6.71 7.96
CA GLU A 70 3.45 -7.47 8.00
C GLU A 70 2.25 -6.54 8.24
N ASP A 71 2.28 -5.73 9.30
CA ASP A 71 1.15 -4.89 9.67
C ASP A 71 0.92 -3.77 8.64
N VAL A 72 1.96 -3.25 7.96
CA VAL A 72 1.78 -2.34 6.80
C VAL A 72 1.02 -3.06 5.69
N GLY A 73 1.44 -4.30 5.35
CA GLY A 73 0.78 -5.11 4.33
C GLY A 73 -0.69 -5.42 4.65
N ILE A 74 -1.00 -5.79 5.90
CA ILE A 74 -2.36 -6.04 6.37
C ILE A 74 -3.21 -4.77 6.25
N THR A 75 -2.71 -3.64 6.73
CA THR A 75 -3.44 -2.36 6.75
C THR A 75 -3.69 -1.85 5.33
N LEU A 76 -2.70 -1.96 4.44
CA LEU A 76 -2.85 -1.63 3.02
C LEU A 76 -3.89 -2.52 2.35
N GLY A 77 -3.88 -3.83 2.60
CA GLY A 77 -4.89 -4.76 2.07
C GLY A 77 -6.31 -4.41 2.52
N GLN A 78 -6.49 -4.01 3.78
CA GLN A 78 -7.77 -3.53 4.30
C GLN A 78 -8.22 -2.22 3.64
N ALA A 79 -7.30 -1.28 3.41
CA ALA A 79 -7.59 -0.02 2.73
C ALA A 79 -8.01 -0.26 1.27
N LEU A 80 -7.28 -1.10 0.54
CA LEU A 80 -7.63 -1.51 -0.83
C LEU A 80 -9.01 -2.17 -0.88
N ALA A 81 -9.29 -3.14 0.00
CA ALA A 81 -10.58 -3.82 0.04
C ALA A 81 -11.74 -2.85 0.31
N SER A 82 -11.53 -1.88 1.20
CA SER A 82 -12.52 -0.85 1.53
C SER A 82 -12.73 0.12 0.38
N ALA A 83 -11.65 0.61 -0.26
CA ALA A 83 -11.70 1.56 -1.37
C ALA A 83 -12.37 0.98 -2.62
N VAL A 84 -12.19 -0.33 -2.88
CA VAL A 84 -12.84 -1.01 -4.01
C VAL A 84 -14.36 -1.15 -3.82
N GLY A 85 -14.86 -1.20 -2.58
CA GLY A 85 -16.29 -1.28 -2.28
C GLY A 85 -16.96 -2.56 -2.80
N ASP A 86 -18.12 -2.42 -3.46
CA ASP A 86 -18.94 -3.56 -3.91
C ASP A 86 -18.43 -4.25 -5.19
N LYS A 87 -17.32 -3.76 -5.75
CA LYS A 87 -16.61 -4.32 -6.92
C LYS A 87 -17.45 -4.31 -8.21
N LYS A 88 -18.57 -3.59 -8.29
CA LYS A 88 -19.35 -3.54 -9.53
C LYS A 88 -18.69 -2.64 -10.56
N GLY A 89 -18.68 -3.10 -11.82
CA GLY A 89 -18.22 -2.31 -12.96
C GLY A 89 -16.70 -2.25 -13.16
N ILE A 90 -15.89 -2.93 -12.34
CA ILE A 90 -14.44 -3.05 -12.56
C ILE A 90 -14.12 -4.17 -13.55
N SER A 91 -12.95 -4.10 -14.19
CA SER A 91 -12.43 -5.16 -15.08
C SER A 91 -12.27 -6.52 -14.39
N ARG A 92 -12.14 -6.53 -13.05
CA ARG A 92 -12.04 -7.68 -12.14
C ARG A 92 -10.76 -8.52 -12.28
N TYR A 93 -10.28 -8.75 -13.49
CA TYR A 93 -9.03 -9.46 -13.76
C TYR A 93 -8.01 -8.51 -14.37
N GLY A 94 -6.75 -8.67 -13.98
CA GLY A 94 -5.60 -7.94 -14.51
C GLY A 94 -4.37 -8.83 -14.49
N HIS A 95 -3.48 -8.67 -15.46
CA HIS A 95 -2.18 -9.33 -15.52
C HIS A 95 -1.17 -8.36 -16.13
N ALA A 96 0.09 -8.50 -15.77
CA ALA A 96 1.20 -7.73 -16.32
C ALA A 96 2.49 -8.56 -16.22
N TYR A 97 3.43 -8.28 -17.11
CA TYR A 97 4.83 -8.69 -16.98
C TYR A 97 5.66 -7.43 -16.74
N VAL A 98 6.57 -7.47 -15.77
CA VAL A 98 7.37 -6.29 -15.39
C VAL A 98 8.85 -6.68 -15.31
N PRO A 99 9.64 -6.38 -16.35
CA PRO A 99 11.07 -6.66 -16.34
C PRO A 99 11.85 -5.59 -15.57
N LEU A 100 12.92 -6.01 -14.90
CA LEU A 100 13.98 -5.14 -14.40
C LEU A 100 15.31 -5.84 -14.65
N ASP A 101 16.08 -5.32 -15.61
CA ASP A 101 17.30 -5.93 -16.14
C ASP A 101 17.08 -7.40 -16.59
N GLU A 102 17.74 -8.37 -15.96
CA GLU A 102 17.60 -9.79 -16.28
C GLU A 102 16.37 -10.46 -15.64
N ALA A 103 15.77 -9.82 -14.63
CA ALA A 103 14.64 -10.36 -13.90
C ALA A 103 13.31 -10.09 -14.63
N LEU A 104 12.42 -11.08 -14.60
CA LEU A 104 11.06 -10.99 -15.13
C LEU A 104 10.08 -11.53 -14.08
N SER A 105 9.12 -10.67 -13.69
CA SER A 105 7.96 -11.02 -12.85
C SER A 105 6.68 -11.02 -13.65
#